data_AF-A0A8X6IX63-F1
#
_entry.id   AF-A0A8X6IX63-F1
#
_cell.length_a   1.000
_cell.length_b   1.000
_cell.length_c   1.000
_cell.angle_alpha   90.00
_cell.angle_beta   90.00
_cell.angle_gamma   90.00
#
_symmetry.space_group_name_H-M   'P 1'
#
loop_
_entity.id
_entity.type
_entity.pdbx_description
1 polymer ?
#
loop_
_entity_poly.entity_id
_entity_poly.type
_entity_poly.pdbx_seq_one_letter_code
_entity_poly.pdbx_strand_id
1 'polypeptide(L)' 'NRALRIIASAPVYIPRRVLHDDLRIPSIPNQIRKNSVNFQKSVRLHSNPSIQQQTDPGPSTTYRFPHLATQCPSLFPD' A
#
# COMPACT_ATOMS: atom_id res chain seq x y z
N ASN A 1 -8.72 5.73 -15.23
CA ASN A 1 -8.69 4.27 -15.04
C ASN A 1 -9.53 3.68 -16.18
N ARG A 2 -8.97 2.84 -17.07
CA ARG A 2 -9.69 2.36 -18.27
C ARG A 2 -10.91 1.52 -17.88
N ALA A 3 -10.74 0.63 -16.90
CA ALA A 3 -11.81 -0.20 -16.36
C ALA A 3 -12.97 0.63 -15.79
N LEU A 4 -12.69 1.61 -14.92
CA LEU A 4 -13.74 2.49 -14.36
C LEU A 4 -14.52 3.23 -15.45
N ARG A 5 -13.84 3.64 -16.52
CA ARG A 5 -14.49 4.33 -17.64
C ARG A 5 -15.43 3.40 -18.42
N ILE A 6 -15.03 2.14 -18.61
CA ILE A 6 -15.86 1.11 -19.26
C ILE A 6 -17.10 0.80 -18.40
N ILE A 7 -16.91 0.56 -17.11
CA ILE A 7 -17.99 0.22 -16.16
C ILE A 7 -19.01 1.35 -16.06
N ALA A 8 -18.55 2.60 -16.03
CA ALA A 8 -19.42 3.77 -15.94
C ALA A 8 -19.97 4.24 -17.30
N SER A 9 -19.69 3.51 -18.39
CA SER A 9 -20.04 3.91 -19.76
C SER A 9 -19.66 5.36 -20.09
N ALA A 10 -18.53 5.82 -19.54
CA ALA A 10 -18.16 7.22 -19.57
C ALA A 10 -17.36 7.59 -20.84
N PRO A 11 -17.67 8.72 -21.50
CA PRO A 11 -16.87 9.26 -22.59
C PRO A 11 -15.40 9.52 -22.20
N VAL A 12 -14.51 9.52 -23.19
CA VAL A 12 -13.04 9.69 -22.98
C VAL A 12 -12.69 11.04 -22.39
N TYR A 13 -13.44 12.09 -22.73
CA TYR A 13 -13.21 13.46 -22.24
C TYR A 13 -13.54 13.64 -20.76
N ILE A 14 -14.28 12.70 -20.14
CA ILE A 14 -14.59 12.79 -18.71
C ILE A 14 -13.29 12.62 -17.89
N PRO A 15 -12.94 13.57 -17.01
CA PRO A 15 -11.77 13.45 -16.17
C PRO A 15 -11.86 12.25 -15.23
N ARG A 16 -10.73 11.59 -14.98
CA ARG A 16 -10.68 10.44 -14.06
C ARG A 16 -11.16 10.80 -12.66
N ARG A 17 -10.86 12.03 -12.20
CA ARG A 17 -11.31 12.55 -10.91
C ARG A 17 -12.83 12.53 -10.79
N VAL A 18 -13.54 13.04 -11.81
CA VAL A 18 -15.01 13.05 -11.84
C VAL A 18 -15.57 11.64 -11.71
N LEU A 19 -14.98 10.65 -12.41
CA LEU A 19 -15.41 9.25 -12.29
C LEU A 19 -15.20 8.69 -10.87
N HIS A 20 -14.11 9.06 -10.19
CA HIS A 20 -13.87 8.63 -8.83
C HIS A 20 -14.83 9.29 -7.83
N ASP A 21 -15.13 10.58 -8.03
CA ASP A 21 -16.00 11.37 -7.16
C ASP A 21 -17.47 10.93 -7.31
N ASP A 22 -17.98 10.78 -8.54
CA ASP A 22 -19.36 10.34 -8.82
C ASP A 22 -19.63 8.91 -8.34
N LEU A 23 -18.72 7.98 -8.66
CA LEU A 23 -18.87 6.58 -8.26
C LEU A 23 -18.50 6.35 -6.79
N ARG A 24 -18.00 7.38 -6.09
CA ARG A 24 -17.44 7.31 -4.73
C ARG A 24 -16.38 6.22 -4.58
N ILE A 25 -15.61 5.97 -5.66
CA ILE A 25 -14.57 4.95 -5.68
C ILE A 25 -13.23 5.62 -5.31
N PRO A 26 -12.58 5.20 -4.22
CA PRO A 26 -11.28 5.75 -3.86
C PRO A 26 -10.23 5.40 -4.93
N SER A 27 -9.36 6.37 -5.20
CA SER A 27 -8.19 6.12 -6.05
C SER A 27 -7.22 5.16 -5.34
N ILE A 28 -6.71 4.15 -6.05
CA ILE A 28 -5.72 3.18 -5.53
C ILE A 28 -4.56 3.86 -4.78
N PRO A 29 -3.84 4.85 -5.35
CA PRO A 29 -2.76 5.54 -4.63
C PRO A 29 -3.23 6.24 -3.36
N ASN A 30 -4.43 6.84 -3.35
CA ASN A 30 -4.99 7.46 -2.15
C ASN A 30 -5.27 6.42 -1.07
N GLN A 31 -5.76 5.24 -1.46
CA GLN A 31 -6.02 4.15 -0.54
C GLN A 31 -4.74 3.56 0.04
N ILE A 32 -3.71 3.34 -0.79
CA ILE A 32 -2.39 2.89 -0.35
C ILE A 32 -1.82 3.89 0.67
N ARG A 33 -1.87 5.19 0.37
CA ARG A 33 -1.40 6.25 1.28
C ARG A 33 -2.18 6.24 2.59
N LYS A 34 -3.51 6.18 2.53
CA LYS A 34 -4.38 6.13 3.72
C LYS A 34 -4.05 4.93 4.61
N ASN A 35 -3.91 3.75 4.01
CA ASN A 35 -3.57 2.52 4.73
C ASN A 35 -2.17 2.61 5.35
N SER A 36 -1.19 3.15 4.61
CA SER A 36 0.17 3.35 5.11
C SER A 36 0.21 4.28 6.33
N VAL A 37 -0.47 5.43 6.26
CA VAL A 37 -0.57 6.37 7.38
C VAL A 37 -1.26 5.74 8.58
N ASN A 38 -2.38 5.05 8.35
CA ASN A 38 -3.11 4.37 9.41
C ASN A 38 -2.26 3.29 10.08
N PHE A 39 -1.57 2.47 9.30
CA PHE A 39 -0.66 1.45 9.81
C PHE A 39 0.45 2.07 10.67
N GLN A 40 1.15 3.09 10.15
CA GLN A 40 2.19 3.77 10.92
C GLN A 40 1.66 4.37 12.23
N LYS A 41 0.46 4.97 12.21
CA LYS A 41 -0.17 5.50 13.41
C LYS A 41 -0.49 4.39 14.42
N SER A 42 -1.13 3.30 13.97
CA SER A 42 -1.47 2.18 14.84
C SER A 42 -0.24 1.53 15.46
N VAL A 43 0.82 1.38 14.67
CA VAL A 43 2.09 0.82 15.12
C VAL A 43 2.77 1.72 16.16
N ARG A 44 2.85 3.04 15.93
CA ARG A 44 3.44 4.00 16.87
C ARG A 44 2.68 4.09 18.19
N LEU A 45 1.35 3.96 18.16
CA LEU A 45 0.50 4.03 19.35
C LEU A 45 0.35 2.68 20.06
N HIS A 46 0.97 1.61 19.56
CA HIS A 46 0.82 0.29 20.15
C HIS A 46 1.58 0.18 21.48
N SER A 47 0.92 -0.33 22.52
CA SER A 47 1.49 -0.53 23.86
C SER A 47 2.57 -1.63 23.94
N ASN A 48 2.86 -2.32 22.82
CA ASN A 48 3.80 -3.44 22.81
C ASN A 48 5.18 -2.91 22.42
N PRO A 49 6.18 -2.95 23.32
CA PRO A 49 7.50 -2.39 23.06
C PRO A 49 8.26 -3.11 21.95
N SER A 50 7.98 -4.40 21.70
CA SER A 50 8.64 -5.17 20.63
C SER A 50 8.26 -4.67 19.24
N ILE A 51 7.04 -4.13 19.08
CA ILE A 51 6.56 -3.60 17.80
C ILE A 51 7.26 -2.26 17.48
N GLN A 52 7.54 -1.45 18.49
CA GLN A 52 8.24 -0.17 18.33
C GLN A 52 9.68 -0.40 17.84
N GLN A 53 10.38 -1.37 18.43
CA GLN A 53 11.75 -1.73 18.02
C GLN A 53 11.87 -2.19 16.56
N GLN A 54 10.82 -2.79 16.00
CA GLN A 54 10.82 -3.22 14.59
C GLN A 54 10.50 -2.08 13.61
N THR A 55 9.96 -0.96 14.11
CA THR A 55 9.47 0.14 13.28
C THR A 55 10.38 1.36 13.33
N ASP A 56 11.27 1.44 14.33
CA ASP A 56 12.28 2.48 14.38
C ASP A 56 13.30 2.29 13.26
N PRO A 57 13.43 3.25 12.32
CA PRO A 57 14.53 3.25 11.39
C PRO A 57 15.77 3.65 12.18
N GLY A 58 16.47 2.66 12.74
CA GLY A 58 17.81 2.86 13.30
C GLY A 58 18.73 3.56 12.30
N PRO A 59 19.83 4.20 12.76
CA PRO A 59 20.71 4.97 11.90
C PRO A 59 21.23 4.10 10.75
N SER A 60 20.80 4.42 9.53
CA SER A 60 21.34 3.99 8.24
C SER A 60 22.16 2.69 8.28
N THR A 61 21.49 1.56 8.46
CA THR A 61 22.00 0.29 7.95
C THR A 61 20.88 -0.34 7.14
N THR A 62 21.18 -0.64 5.88
CA THR A 62 20.40 -1.40 4.91
C THR A 62 19.28 -2.19 5.59
N TYR A 63 18.02 -1.82 5.31
CA TYR A 63 16.81 -2.48 5.84
C TYR A 63 16.91 -4.01 5.69
N ARG A 64 17.44 -4.69 6.69
CA ARG A 64 17.37 -6.14 6.81
C ARG A 64 16.07 -6.45 7.53
N PHE A 65 15.02 -6.67 6.75
CA PHE A 65 13.87 -7.41 7.24
C PHE A 65 14.35 -8.83 7.61
N PRO A 66 14.37 -9.22 8.90
CA PRO A 66 14.92 -10.52 9.29
C PRO A 66 14.07 -11.69 8.78
N HIS A 67 12.81 -11.44 8.40
CA HIS A 67 11.88 -12.45 7.89
C HIS A 67 11.87 -12.55 6.35
N LEU A 68 12.58 -11.69 5.62
CA LEU A 68 12.81 -11.86 4.18
C LEU A 68 14.03 -12.74 3.87
N ALA A 69 14.72 -13.23 4.91
CA ALA A 69 15.77 -14.25 4.78
C ALA A 69 15.21 -15.69 4.76
N THR A 70 13.89 -15.88 4.68
CA THR A 70 13.35 -17.15 4.17
C THR A 70 13.56 -17.12 2.65
N GLN A 71 14.69 -17.69 2.21
CA GLN A 71 14.90 -18.09 0.83
C GLN A 71 13.61 -18.75 0.33
N CYS A 72 12.94 -18.15 -0.64
CA CYS A 72 11.99 -18.90 -1.45
C CYS A 72 12.81 -20.00 -2.12
N PRO A 73 12.61 -21.31 -1.81
CA PRO A 73 13.21 -22.34 -2.63
C PRO A 73 12.65 -22.13 -4.05
N SER A 74 13.53 -21.94 -5.02
CA SER A 74 13.19 -21.80 -6.43
C SER A 74 12.44 -23.05 -6.87
N LEU A 75 11.11 -22.95 -6.97
CA LEU A 75 10.23 -24.00 -7.46
C LEU A 75 10.23 -24.05 -9.00
N PHE A 76 11.39 -24.08 -9.64
CA PHE A 76 11.54 -24.48 -11.05
C PHE A 76 12.99 -24.97 -11.28
N PRO A 77 13.24 -26.28 -11.45
CA PRO A 77 14.47 -26.75 -12.07
C PRO A 77 14.37 -26.64 -13.61
N ASP A 78 15.52 -26.37 -14.25
CA ASP A 78 15.71 -26.41 -15.71
C ASP A 78 15.39 -27.79 -16.32
#